data_AF-A0A1I5E9C2-F1
#
_entry.id   AF-A0A1I5E9C2-F1
#
_cell.length_a   1.000
_cell.length_b   1.000
_cell.length_c   1.000
_cell.angle_alpha   90.00
_cell.angle_beta   90.00
_cell.angle_gamma   90.00
#
_symmetry.space_group_name_H-M   'P 1'
#
loop_
_entity.id
_entity.type
_entity.pdbx_description
1 polymer ?
#
loop_
_entity_poly.entity_id
_entity_poly.type
_entity_poly.pdbx_seq_one_letter_code
_entity_poly.pdbx_strand_id
1 'polypeptide(L)'
;MAGDSRVSASDARGDDKTETELEQVLAQARGRFAENPNSPIRRRDLIEIHRTIGKRHLRRGDKWSTLTHCEEILKHFEGLLTLTKHQEETKHDISICQIELGDLRRALGDEIGALVAYGEALAICEKLVAKDPQNACYNRDLAIAKWRASELDPKNRDRFLQSAHDHLLCLQDRGALDEADMWMIGAIKEQWMADGPSCSLWQRMRSFFF
;
A
#
# COMPACT_ATOMS: atom_id res chain seq x y z
N MET A 1 9.36 -6.53 -42.46
CA MET A 1 8.77 -5.44 -41.64
C MET A 1 7.99 -6.10 -40.51
N ALA A 2 8.65 -6.38 -39.40
CA ALA A 2 7.99 -6.94 -38.22
C ALA A 2 7.17 -5.83 -37.59
N GLY A 3 5.85 -6.02 -37.53
CA GLY A 3 4.93 -5.05 -36.96
C GLY A 3 5.30 -4.77 -35.51
N ASP A 4 5.52 -3.48 -35.24
CA ASP A 4 5.60 -2.90 -33.91
C ASP A 4 4.21 -2.99 -33.24
N SER A 5 3.74 -4.21 -32.96
CA SER A 5 2.57 -4.41 -32.13
C SER A 5 2.98 -3.96 -30.73
N ARG A 6 2.56 -2.76 -30.34
CA ARG A 6 2.82 -2.16 -29.03
C ARG A 6 2.21 -3.03 -27.92
N VAL A 7 2.87 -4.12 -27.53
CA VAL A 7 2.69 -4.74 -26.21
C VAL A 7 2.94 -3.65 -25.19
N SER A 8 1.85 -3.25 -24.55
CA SER A 8 1.70 -2.13 -23.65
C SER A 8 0.85 -2.59 -22.49
N ALA A 9 0.76 -1.78 -21.45
CA ALA A 9 -0.13 -2.07 -20.32
C ALA A 9 -1.58 -2.43 -20.74
N SER A 10 -2.09 -1.89 -21.85
CA SER A 10 -3.44 -2.23 -22.34
C SER A 10 -3.58 -3.66 -22.81
N ASP A 11 -2.51 -4.32 -23.24
CA ASP A 11 -2.55 -5.72 -23.69
C ASP A 11 -2.66 -6.70 -22.53
N ALA A 12 -2.49 -6.24 -21.28
CA ALA A 12 -2.84 -7.00 -20.09
C ALA A 12 -4.27 -6.71 -19.60
N ARG A 13 -4.92 -5.63 -20.08
CA ARG A 13 -6.28 -5.24 -19.65
C ARG A 13 -7.32 -6.10 -20.38
N GLY A 14 -7.95 -7.01 -19.65
CA GLY A 14 -9.03 -7.87 -20.14
C GLY A 14 -9.31 -8.97 -19.12
N ASP A 15 -10.54 -9.09 -18.65
CA ASP A 15 -10.90 -10.12 -17.67
C ASP A 15 -10.96 -11.53 -18.29
N ASP A 16 -11.11 -11.59 -19.61
CA ASP A 16 -11.17 -12.78 -20.47
C ASP A 16 -9.81 -13.44 -20.73
N LYS A 17 -8.70 -12.75 -20.47
CA LYS A 17 -7.36 -13.28 -20.70
C LYS A 17 -7.04 -14.49 -19.83
N THR A 18 -6.53 -15.53 -20.47
CA THR A 18 -5.98 -16.70 -19.81
C THR A 18 -4.66 -16.36 -19.11
N GLU A 19 -4.26 -17.21 -18.16
CA GLU A 19 -3.00 -17.05 -17.44
C GLU A 19 -1.79 -17.13 -18.39
N THR A 20 -1.82 -18.08 -19.34
CA THR A 20 -0.79 -18.23 -20.37
C THR A 20 -0.66 -16.97 -21.24
N GLU A 21 -1.76 -16.33 -21.61
CA GLU A 21 -1.72 -15.08 -22.39
C GLU A 21 -1.09 -13.93 -21.59
N LEU A 22 -1.37 -13.83 -20.29
CA LEU A 22 -0.78 -12.82 -19.42
C LEU A 22 0.71 -13.06 -19.19
N GLU A 23 1.13 -14.32 -19.04
CA GLU A 23 2.55 -14.68 -18.94
C GLU A 23 3.31 -14.36 -20.24
N GLN A 24 2.70 -14.59 -21.40
CA GLN A 24 3.27 -14.21 -22.69
C GLN A 24 3.44 -12.69 -22.81
N VAL A 25 2.41 -11.92 -22.43
CA VAL A 25 2.48 -10.44 -22.41
C VAL A 25 3.60 -9.97 -21.47
N LEU A 26 3.70 -10.56 -20.28
CA LEU A 26 4.77 -10.24 -19.32
C LEU A 26 6.16 -10.58 -19.88
N ALA A 27 6.32 -11.73 -20.51
CA ALA A 27 7.59 -12.14 -21.13
C ALA A 27 8.02 -11.18 -22.25
N GLN A 28 7.07 -10.75 -23.10
CA GLN A 28 7.33 -9.77 -24.15
C GLN A 28 7.71 -8.40 -23.58
N ALA A 29 7.00 -7.93 -22.55
CA ALA A 29 7.31 -6.67 -21.87
C ALA A 29 8.69 -6.71 -21.19
N ARG A 30 9.08 -7.85 -20.58
CA ARG A 30 10.41 -8.07 -20.00
C ARG A 30 11.52 -8.02 -21.06
N GLY A 31 11.32 -8.67 -22.20
CA GLY A 31 12.26 -8.62 -23.33
C GLY A 31 12.51 -7.18 -23.80
N ARG A 32 11.44 -6.39 -23.95
CA ARG A 32 11.55 -4.97 -24.29
C ARG A 32 12.24 -4.18 -23.19
N PHE A 33 11.91 -4.40 -21.93
CA PHE A 33 12.61 -3.73 -20.84
C PHE A 33 14.12 -4.01 -20.86
N ALA A 34 14.54 -5.24 -21.16
CA ALA A 34 15.95 -5.59 -21.26
C ALA A 34 16.70 -4.84 -22.38
N GLU A 35 16.04 -4.53 -23.49
CA GLU A 35 16.63 -3.70 -24.56
C GLU A 35 16.88 -2.24 -24.14
N ASN A 36 16.06 -1.69 -23.22
CA ASN A 36 16.25 -0.34 -22.70
C ASN A 36 15.79 -0.24 -21.23
N PRO A 37 16.64 -0.65 -20.27
CA PRO A 37 16.29 -0.72 -18.85
C PRO A 37 16.08 0.64 -18.17
N ASN A 38 16.54 1.71 -18.82
CA ASN A 38 16.44 3.08 -18.32
C ASN A 38 15.19 3.79 -18.83
N SER A 39 14.28 3.11 -19.54
CA SER A 39 13.03 3.70 -20.00
C SER A 39 11.97 3.74 -18.88
N PRO A 40 11.53 4.92 -18.43
CA PRO A 40 10.47 5.02 -17.42
C PRO A 40 9.13 4.47 -17.92
N ILE A 41 8.87 4.57 -19.23
CA ILE A 41 7.65 4.05 -19.87
C ILE A 41 7.62 2.53 -19.73
N ARG A 42 8.72 1.84 -20.09
CA ARG A 42 8.81 0.37 -20.01
C ARG A 42 8.69 -0.14 -18.57
N ARG A 43 9.21 0.60 -17.59
CA ARG A 43 9.02 0.27 -16.16
C ARG A 43 7.57 0.40 -15.74
N ARG A 44 6.89 1.49 -16.14
CA ARG A 44 5.46 1.70 -15.85
C ARG A 44 4.59 0.62 -16.52
N ASP A 45 4.91 0.21 -17.73
CA ASP A 45 4.22 -0.89 -18.41
C ASP A 45 4.35 -2.20 -17.60
N LEU A 46 5.56 -2.54 -17.15
CA LEU A 46 5.78 -3.73 -16.32
C LEU A 46 5.04 -3.67 -14.97
N ILE A 47 5.01 -2.51 -14.32
CA ILE A 47 4.25 -2.32 -13.08
C ILE A 47 2.77 -2.61 -13.31
N GLU A 48 2.18 -2.07 -14.37
CA GLU A 48 0.76 -2.25 -14.65
C GLU A 48 0.41 -3.70 -15.04
N ILE A 49 1.30 -4.36 -15.78
CA ILE A 49 1.16 -5.79 -16.09
C ILE A 49 1.23 -6.62 -14.80
N HIS A 50 2.22 -6.39 -13.94
CA HIS A 50 2.34 -7.09 -12.66
C HIS A 50 1.14 -6.82 -11.73
N ARG A 51 0.63 -5.59 -11.67
CA ARG A 51 -0.60 -5.25 -10.91
C ARG A 51 -1.80 -6.05 -11.41
N THR A 52 -1.93 -6.18 -12.73
CA THR A 52 -3.03 -6.92 -13.34
C THR A 52 -2.98 -8.41 -13.03
N ILE A 53 -1.79 -9.03 -13.16
CA ILE A 53 -1.59 -10.44 -12.86
C ILE A 53 -1.75 -10.70 -11.37
N GLY A 54 -1.12 -9.90 -10.52
CA GLY A 54 -1.24 -9.97 -9.06
C GLY A 54 -2.69 -9.88 -8.57
N LYS A 55 -3.49 -8.94 -9.10
CA LYS A 55 -4.93 -8.84 -8.78
C LYS A 55 -5.71 -10.10 -9.15
N ARG A 56 -5.32 -10.82 -10.22
CA ARG A 56 -5.96 -12.09 -10.61
C ARG A 56 -5.58 -13.22 -9.66
N HIS A 57 -4.32 -13.34 -9.27
CA HIS A 57 -3.91 -14.32 -8.25
C HIS A 57 -4.62 -14.05 -6.93
N LEU A 58 -4.73 -12.79 -6.52
CA LEU A 58 -5.44 -12.41 -5.31
C LEU A 58 -6.92 -12.83 -5.34
N ARG A 59 -7.61 -12.63 -6.47
CA ARG A 59 -9.01 -13.10 -6.66
C ARG A 59 -9.14 -14.62 -6.57
N ARG A 60 -8.11 -15.37 -6.95
CA ARG A 60 -8.06 -16.84 -6.83
C ARG A 60 -7.63 -17.31 -5.43
N GLY A 61 -7.23 -16.39 -4.55
CA GLY A 61 -6.71 -16.70 -3.22
C GLY A 61 -5.23 -17.10 -3.18
N ASP A 62 -4.52 -16.99 -4.31
CA ASP A 62 -3.10 -17.30 -4.39
C ASP A 62 -2.26 -16.11 -3.89
N LYS A 63 -2.06 -16.09 -2.58
CA LYS A 63 -1.32 -15.02 -1.89
C LYS A 63 0.18 -15.03 -2.21
N TRP A 64 0.78 -16.19 -2.53
CA TRP A 64 2.22 -16.30 -2.79
C TRP A 64 2.60 -15.72 -4.15
N SER A 65 1.82 -16.04 -5.19
CA SER A 65 2.02 -15.42 -6.51
C SER A 65 1.72 -13.91 -6.48
N THR A 66 0.72 -13.50 -5.68
CA THR A 66 0.44 -12.07 -5.45
C THR A 66 1.65 -11.38 -4.81
N LEU A 67 2.22 -11.96 -3.75
CA LEU A 67 3.41 -11.46 -3.07
C LEU A 67 4.57 -11.26 -4.06
N THR A 68 4.83 -12.28 -4.88
CA THR A 68 5.90 -12.24 -5.89
C THR A 68 5.71 -11.06 -6.86
N HIS A 69 4.47 -10.81 -7.32
CA HIS A 69 4.18 -9.68 -8.20
C HIS A 69 4.30 -8.33 -7.50
N CYS A 70 3.91 -8.21 -6.23
CA CYS A 70 4.13 -7.00 -5.43
C CYS A 70 5.62 -6.66 -5.28
N GLU A 71 6.47 -7.66 -5.03
CA GLU A 71 7.93 -7.46 -4.94
C GLU A 71 8.54 -7.00 -6.28
N GLU A 72 8.09 -7.54 -7.41
CA GLU A 72 8.53 -7.09 -8.74
C GLU A 72 8.07 -5.65 -9.03
N ILE A 73 6.86 -5.28 -8.63
CA ILE A 73 6.36 -3.90 -8.76
C ILE A 73 7.26 -2.92 -8.00
N LEU A 74 7.65 -3.25 -6.76
CA LEU A 74 8.53 -2.42 -5.94
C LEU A 74 9.89 -2.19 -6.60
N LYS A 75 10.52 -3.25 -7.14
CA LYS A 75 11.79 -3.14 -7.89
C LYS A 75 11.69 -2.18 -9.07
N HIS A 76 10.55 -2.18 -9.77
CA HIS A 76 10.34 -1.27 -10.89
C HIS A 76 10.15 0.18 -10.43
N PHE A 77 9.41 0.40 -9.34
CA PHE A 77 9.25 1.73 -8.76
C PHE A 77 10.55 2.31 -8.22
N GLU A 78 11.38 1.51 -7.55
CA GLU A 78 12.70 1.94 -7.08
C GLU A 78 13.57 2.45 -8.24
N GLY A 79 13.60 1.72 -9.36
CA GLY A 79 14.31 2.19 -10.54
C GLY A 79 13.61 3.35 -11.27
N LEU A 80 12.33 3.63 -11.03
CA LEU A 80 11.70 4.87 -11.50
C LEU A 80 12.17 6.07 -10.68
N LEU A 81 12.36 5.92 -9.37
CA LEU A 81 12.85 7.01 -8.51
C LEU A 81 14.22 7.54 -8.95
N THR A 82 15.07 6.67 -9.51
CA THR A 82 16.39 7.10 -10.03
C THR A 82 16.29 7.87 -11.35
N LEU A 83 15.16 7.78 -12.06
CA LEU A 83 14.97 8.31 -13.41
C LEU A 83 14.05 9.53 -13.46
N THR A 84 13.21 9.75 -12.45
CA THR A 84 12.20 10.82 -12.45
C THR A 84 12.57 11.97 -11.51
N LYS A 85 12.30 13.20 -11.96
CA LYS A 85 12.51 14.43 -11.18
C LYS A 85 11.39 14.69 -10.16
N HIS A 86 10.16 14.27 -10.49
CA HIS A 86 9.01 14.28 -9.59
C HIS A 86 8.88 12.90 -8.97
N GLN A 87 9.33 12.77 -7.73
CA GLN A 87 9.44 11.49 -7.02
C GLN A 87 8.30 11.25 -6.04
N GLU A 88 7.49 12.26 -5.75
CA GLU A 88 6.48 12.26 -4.69
C GLU A 88 5.35 11.27 -5.00
N GLU A 89 4.83 11.32 -6.23
CA GLU A 89 3.82 10.37 -6.72
C GLU A 89 4.35 8.94 -6.69
N THR A 90 5.58 8.72 -7.18
CA THR A 90 6.21 7.39 -7.16
C THR A 90 6.47 6.89 -5.73
N LYS A 91 6.87 7.77 -4.81
CA LYS A 91 7.01 7.44 -3.38
C LYS A 91 5.67 7.08 -2.76
N HIS A 92 4.61 7.81 -3.10
CA HIS A 92 3.27 7.52 -2.64
C HIS A 92 2.78 6.14 -3.14
N ASP A 93 2.95 5.86 -4.44
CA ASP A 93 2.70 4.54 -5.01
C ASP A 93 3.49 3.41 -4.30
N ILE A 94 4.78 3.63 -4.00
CA ILE A 94 5.61 2.67 -3.25
C ILE A 94 5.02 2.45 -1.86
N SER A 95 4.62 3.51 -1.15
CA SER A 95 4.07 3.37 0.20
C SER A 95 2.79 2.53 0.23
N ILE A 96 1.90 2.69 -0.76
CA ILE A 96 0.70 1.87 -0.91
C ILE A 96 1.10 0.40 -1.16
N CYS A 97 2.01 0.15 -2.09
CA CYS A 97 2.47 -1.22 -2.38
C CYS A 97 3.16 -1.87 -1.18
N GLN A 98 3.86 -1.11 -0.33
CA GLN A 98 4.48 -1.61 0.90
C GLN A 98 3.44 -1.98 1.97
N ILE A 99 2.35 -1.21 2.10
CA ILE A 99 1.22 -1.58 2.97
C ILE A 99 0.58 -2.88 2.48
N GLU A 100 0.30 -3.01 1.18
CA GLU A 100 -0.25 -4.23 0.58
C GLU A 100 0.70 -5.44 0.77
N LEU A 101 2.01 -5.23 0.61
CA LEU A 101 3.02 -6.25 0.85
C LEU A 101 3.01 -6.70 2.31
N GLY A 102 2.92 -5.77 3.26
CA GLY A 102 2.80 -6.09 4.68
C GLY A 102 1.55 -6.89 5.00
N ASP A 103 0.40 -6.50 4.45
CA ASP A 103 -0.87 -7.21 4.60
C ASP A 103 -0.78 -8.65 4.05
N LEU A 104 -0.15 -8.83 2.88
CA LEU A 104 0.10 -10.14 2.28
C LEU A 104 1.04 -11.02 3.12
N ARG A 105 2.17 -10.46 3.58
CA ARG A 105 3.15 -11.19 4.40
C ARG A 105 2.55 -11.62 5.73
N ARG A 106 1.82 -10.73 6.41
CA ARG A 106 1.07 -11.06 7.62
C ARG A 106 0.06 -12.17 7.35
N ALA A 107 -0.69 -12.09 6.25
CA ALA A 107 -1.66 -13.11 5.87
C ALA A 107 -1.03 -14.47 5.49
N LEU A 108 0.29 -14.51 5.25
CA LEU A 108 1.11 -15.69 5.03
C LEU A 108 1.86 -16.15 6.30
N GLY A 109 1.71 -15.43 7.43
CA GLY A 109 2.36 -15.73 8.70
C GLY A 109 3.78 -15.16 8.85
N ASP A 110 4.26 -14.37 7.88
CA ASP A 110 5.53 -13.66 7.97
C ASP A 110 5.36 -12.30 8.65
N GLU A 111 5.21 -12.32 9.98
CA GLU A 111 5.00 -11.11 10.78
C GLU A 111 6.22 -10.18 10.78
N ILE A 112 7.44 -10.74 10.74
CA ILE A 112 8.68 -9.94 10.70
C ILE A 112 8.77 -9.22 9.36
N GLY A 113 8.57 -9.93 8.25
CA GLY A 113 8.58 -9.33 6.93
C GLY A 113 7.45 -8.33 6.73
N ALA A 114 6.30 -8.54 7.37
CA ALA A 114 5.20 -7.56 7.37
C ALA A 114 5.56 -6.28 8.13
N LEU A 115 6.14 -6.41 9.32
CA LEU A 115 6.57 -5.25 10.11
C LEU A 115 7.64 -4.42 9.38
N VAL A 116 8.57 -5.07 8.67
CA VAL A 116 9.54 -4.39 7.82
C VAL A 116 8.84 -3.59 6.72
N ALA A 117 7.91 -4.20 5.98
CA ALA A 117 7.18 -3.54 4.91
C ALA A 117 6.35 -2.35 5.42
N TYR A 118 5.64 -2.50 6.53
CA TYR A 118 4.91 -1.39 7.16
C TYR A 118 5.86 -0.28 7.64
N GLY A 119 7.03 -0.62 8.18
CA GLY A 119 8.06 0.34 8.57
C GLY A 119 8.59 1.16 7.39
N GLU A 120 8.79 0.53 6.23
CA GLU A 120 9.16 1.23 4.99
C GLU A 120 8.06 2.15 4.50
N ALA A 121 6.79 1.69 4.50
CA ALA A 121 5.64 2.53 4.15
C ALA A 121 5.54 3.74 5.08
N LEU A 122 5.66 3.54 6.40
CA LEU A 122 5.66 4.60 7.41
C LEU A 122 6.71 5.66 7.10
N ALA A 123 7.96 5.24 6.90
CA ALA A 123 9.07 6.16 6.65
C ALA A 123 8.87 7.00 5.38
N ILE A 124 8.17 6.46 4.37
CA ILE A 124 7.82 7.20 3.15
C ILE A 124 6.66 8.16 3.42
N CYS A 125 5.55 7.67 3.99
CA CYS A 125 4.37 8.47 4.29
C CYS A 125 4.68 9.64 5.22
N GLU A 126 5.51 9.45 6.25
CA GLU A 126 5.94 10.54 7.15
C GLU A 126 6.67 11.65 6.40
N LYS A 127 7.54 11.31 5.45
CA LYS A 127 8.24 12.30 4.61
C LYS A 127 7.28 13.02 3.67
N LEU A 128 6.29 12.32 3.11
CA LEU A 128 5.28 12.91 2.24
C LEU A 128 4.35 13.86 3.00
N VAL A 129 3.87 13.47 4.18
CA VAL A 129 3.05 14.33 5.06
C VAL A 129 3.85 15.53 5.57
N ALA A 130 5.14 15.36 5.90
CA ALA A 130 5.99 16.50 6.29
C ALA A 130 6.16 17.51 5.15
N LYS A 131 6.15 17.05 3.90
CA LYS A 131 6.30 17.89 2.71
C LYS A 131 4.98 18.58 2.32
N ASP A 132 3.87 17.85 2.38
CA ASP A 132 2.54 18.37 2.11
C ASP A 132 1.55 17.86 3.18
N PRO A 133 1.44 18.58 4.31
CA PRO A 133 0.54 18.19 5.40
C PRO A 133 -0.94 18.30 5.06
N GLN A 134 -1.31 19.00 3.98
CA GLN A 134 -2.70 19.18 3.57
C GLN A 134 -3.16 18.07 2.63
N ASN A 135 -2.25 17.26 2.09
CA ASN A 135 -2.59 16.15 1.23
C ASN A 135 -3.32 15.06 2.01
N ALA A 136 -4.60 14.87 1.69
CA ALA A 136 -5.45 13.89 2.36
C ALA A 136 -4.97 12.45 2.14
N CYS A 137 -4.54 12.12 0.92
CA CYS A 137 -4.06 10.77 0.59
C CYS A 137 -2.82 10.41 1.44
N TYR A 138 -1.86 11.32 1.58
CA TYR A 138 -0.65 11.06 2.36
C TYR A 138 -0.96 10.86 3.85
N ASN A 139 -1.86 11.66 4.42
CA ASN A 139 -2.27 11.53 5.82
C ASN A 139 -3.06 10.24 6.06
N ARG A 140 -3.96 9.88 5.15
CA ARG A 140 -4.74 8.64 5.21
C ARG A 140 -3.82 7.42 5.20
N ASP A 141 -2.90 7.36 4.23
CA ASP A 141 -2.03 6.19 4.09
C ASP A 141 -0.99 6.12 5.23
N LEU A 142 -0.58 7.26 5.80
CA LEU A 142 0.18 7.28 7.06
C LEU A 142 -0.61 6.68 8.22
N ALA A 143 -1.90 7.02 8.36
CA ALA A 143 -2.75 6.47 9.40
C ALA A 143 -2.94 4.95 9.23
N ILE A 144 -3.16 4.47 8.00
CA ILE A 144 -3.27 3.04 7.69
C ILE A 144 -1.97 2.32 8.03
N ALA A 145 -0.81 2.84 7.61
CA ALA A 145 0.48 2.20 7.90
C ALA A 145 0.75 2.13 9.42
N LYS A 146 0.42 3.18 10.18
CA LYS A 146 0.52 3.18 11.66
C LYS A 146 -0.41 2.15 12.27
N TRP A 147 -1.65 2.11 11.80
CA TRP A 147 -2.64 1.17 12.28
C TRP A 147 -2.19 -0.29 12.05
N ARG A 148 -1.77 -0.64 10.84
CA ARG A 148 -1.25 -1.97 10.51
C ARG A 148 -0.01 -2.33 11.32
N ALA A 149 0.94 -1.42 11.47
CA ALA A 149 2.13 -1.64 12.30
C ALA A 149 1.78 -1.87 13.78
N SER A 150 0.76 -1.20 14.31
CA SER A 150 0.32 -1.35 15.70
C SER A 150 -0.18 -2.77 16.02
N GLU A 151 -0.66 -3.50 15.02
CA GLU A 151 -1.12 -4.89 15.17
C GLU A 151 0.05 -5.87 15.37
N LEU A 152 1.26 -5.49 14.96
CA LEU A 152 2.47 -6.33 14.99
C LEU A 152 3.57 -5.77 15.92
N ASP A 153 3.44 -4.53 16.39
CA ASP A 153 4.41 -3.88 17.31
C ASP A 153 3.74 -3.48 18.64
N PRO A 154 3.74 -4.36 19.65
CA PRO A 154 3.12 -4.07 20.95
C PRO A 154 3.82 -2.94 21.70
N LYS A 155 5.08 -2.61 21.39
CA LYS A 155 5.82 -1.55 22.09
C LYS A 155 5.35 -0.16 21.68
N ASN A 156 5.03 0.01 20.40
CA ASN A 156 4.59 1.29 19.84
C ASN A 156 3.07 1.35 19.57
N ARG A 157 2.34 0.26 19.84
CA ARG A 157 0.91 0.09 19.58
C ARG A 157 0.08 1.32 19.92
N ASP A 158 0.09 1.77 21.18
CA ASP A 158 -0.78 2.87 21.63
C ASP A 158 -0.42 4.20 20.96
N ARG A 159 0.87 4.47 20.77
CA ARG A 159 1.34 5.67 20.06
C ARG A 159 0.88 5.65 18.60
N PHE A 160 0.95 4.49 17.95
CA PHE A 160 0.52 4.34 16.56
C PHE A 160 -0.99 4.48 16.41
N LEU A 161 -1.77 3.82 17.26
CA LEU A 161 -3.23 3.91 17.24
C LEU A 161 -3.71 5.33 17.54
N GLN A 162 -3.16 5.98 18.57
CA GLN A 162 -3.46 7.37 18.88
C GLN A 162 -3.16 8.27 17.68
N SER A 163 -1.94 8.19 17.15
CA SER A 163 -1.53 9.06 16.05
C SER A 163 -2.33 8.80 14.78
N ALA A 164 -2.62 7.54 14.44
CA ALA A 164 -3.46 7.19 13.29
C ALA A 164 -4.87 7.78 13.42
N HIS A 165 -5.48 7.63 14.61
CA HIS A 165 -6.79 8.19 14.91
C HIS A 165 -6.79 9.73 14.80
N ASP A 166 -5.78 10.41 15.34
CA ASP A 166 -5.67 11.86 15.28
C ASP A 166 -5.51 12.38 13.84
N HIS A 167 -4.73 11.69 13.00
CA HIS A 167 -4.62 12.04 11.58
C HIS A 167 -5.96 11.93 10.85
N LEU A 168 -6.72 10.85 11.10
CA LEU A 168 -8.02 10.65 10.44
C LEU A 168 -9.09 11.62 10.94
N LEU A 169 -9.13 11.93 12.25
CA LEU A 169 -10.00 12.99 12.78
C LEU A 169 -9.69 14.34 12.14
N CYS A 170 -8.41 14.69 12.03
CA CYS A 170 -8.00 15.92 11.39
C CYS A 170 -8.43 15.99 9.92
N LEU A 171 -8.46 14.86 9.21
CA LEU A 171 -8.98 14.80 7.83
C LEU A 171 -10.51 14.93 7.80
N GLN A 172 -11.22 14.31 8.74
CA GLN A 172 -12.66 14.41 8.89
C GLN A 172 -13.10 15.85 9.17
N ASP A 173 -12.46 16.53 10.13
CA ASP A 173 -12.78 17.92 10.52
C ASP A 173 -12.61 18.91 9.36
N ARG A 174 -11.71 18.61 8.42
CA ARG A 174 -11.46 19.41 7.22
C ARG A 174 -12.34 19.01 6.04
N GLY A 175 -13.18 17.98 6.17
CA GLY A 175 -13.99 17.44 5.07
C GLY A 175 -13.16 16.80 3.95
N ALA A 176 -11.95 16.34 4.27
CA ALA A 176 -10.99 15.79 3.30
C ALA A 176 -10.86 14.25 3.36
N LEU A 177 -11.56 13.61 4.32
CA LEU A 177 -11.64 12.15 4.42
C LEU A 177 -12.81 11.64 3.59
N ASP A 178 -12.55 10.64 2.75
CA ASP A 178 -13.59 9.94 1.98
C ASP A 178 -14.59 9.26 2.93
N GLU A 179 -15.88 9.27 2.60
CA GLU A 179 -16.93 8.58 3.35
C GLU A 179 -16.63 7.08 3.48
N ALA A 180 -16.04 6.48 2.44
CA ALA A 180 -15.62 5.07 2.45
C ALA A 180 -14.52 4.76 3.49
N ASP A 181 -13.85 5.79 4.03
CA ASP A 181 -12.75 5.67 4.96
C ASP A 181 -13.10 6.12 6.39
N MET A 182 -14.25 6.77 6.59
CA MET A 182 -14.66 7.30 7.90
C MET A 182 -14.81 6.22 8.97
N TRP A 183 -15.16 4.98 8.58
CA TRP A 183 -15.29 3.85 9.50
C TRP A 183 -13.98 3.54 10.24
N MET A 184 -12.82 3.85 9.65
CA MET A 184 -11.51 3.58 10.25
C MET A 184 -11.32 4.34 11.57
N ILE A 185 -11.88 5.53 11.72
CA ILE A 185 -11.81 6.31 12.97
C ILE A 185 -12.41 5.50 14.12
N GLY A 186 -13.61 4.95 13.90
CA GLY A 186 -14.29 4.12 14.88
C GLY A 186 -13.52 2.83 15.18
N ALA A 187 -13.06 2.13 14.15
CA ALA A 187 -12.33 0.86 14.29
C ALA A 187 -11.01 1.03 15.05
N ILE A 188 -10.21 2.04 14.70
CA ILE A 188 -8.94 2.33 15.38
C ILE A 188 -9.19 2.72 16.83
N LYS A 189 -10.22 3.53 17.09
CA LYS A 189 -10.59 3.92 18.45
C LYS A 189 -11.01 2.72 19.28
N GLU A 190 -11.85 1.84 18.72
CA GLU A 190 -12.28 0.63 19.42
C GLU A 190 -11.08 -0.27 19.75
N GLN A 191 -10.21 -0.52 18.77
CA GLN A 191 -8.99 -1.29 19.00
C GLN A 191 -8.09 -0.64 20.06
N TRP A 192 -7.87 0.67 19.99
CA TRP A 192 -7.05 1.38 20.97
C TRP A 192 -7.57 1.19 22.40
N MET A 193 -8.90 1.19 22.56
CA MET A 193 -9.55 1.06 23.85
C MET A 193 -9.70 -0.39 24.32
N ALA A 194 -9.65 -1.37 23.42
CA ALA A 194 -9.84 -2.79 23.74
C ALA A 194 -8.68 -3.41 24.55
N ASP A 195 -7.42 -3.01 24.30
CA ASP A 195 -6.25 -3.70 24.88
C ASP A 195 -5.35 -2.82 25.78
N GLY A 196 -5.83 -1.67 26.29
CA GLY A 196 -5.03 -0.74 27.10
C GLY A 196 -5.42 -0.69 28.59
N PRO A 197 -4.50 -0.35 29.53
CA PRO A 197 -4.86 -0.03 30.93
C PRO A 197 -5.82 1.18 31.05
N SER A 198 -5.93 1.98 30.00
CA SER A 198 -6.91 3.05 29.77
C SER A 198 -8.38 2.57 29.71
N CYS A 199 -8.63 1.29 29.45
CA CYS A 199 -9.97 0.70 29.47
C CYS A 199 -10.63 0.86 30.86
N SER A 200 -9.84 0.79 31.93
CA SER A 200 -10.31 0.97 33.32
C SER A 200 -10.66 2.43 33.66
N LEU A 201 -9.88 3.40 33.17
CA LEU A 201 -10.12 4.84 33.36
C LEU A 201 -11.35 5.30 32.57
N TRP A 202 -11.54 4.78 31.35
CA TRP A 202 -12.68 5.14 30.53
C TRP A 202 -13.98 4.41 30.94
N GLN A 203 -13.92 3.14 31.38
CA GLN A 203 -15.05 2.48 32.04
C GLN A 203 -15.52 3.27 33.27
N ARG A 204 -14.58 3.78 34.09
CA ARG A 204 -14.91 4.66 35.23
C ARG A 204 -15.55 5.98 34.80
N MET A 205 -15.08 6.61 33.72
CA MET A 205 -15.69 7.86 33.21
C MET A 205 -17.06 7.64 32.56
N ARG A 206 -17.30 6.47 31.95
CA ARG A 206 -18.59 6.08 31.37
C ARG A 206 -19.68 5.86 32.43
N SER A 207 -19.31 5.44 33.64
CA SER A 207 -20.23 5.33 34.79
C SER A 207 -20.66 6.67 35.41
N PHE A 208 -20.07 7.80 34.98
CA PHE A 208 -20.43 9.13 35.49
C PHE A 208 -21.36 9.92 34.56
N PHE A 209 -21.59 9.44 33.33
CA PHE A 209 -22.45 10.11 32.34
C PHE A 209 -23.70 9.30 31.96
N PHE A 210 -24.06 8.30 32.76
CA PHE A 210 -25.39 7.65 32.78
C PHE A 210 -25.85 7.46 34.21
#